data_AF-A0A7S4AYT5-F1
#
_entry.id   AF-A0A7S4AYT5-F1
#
_cell.length_a   1.000
_cell.length_b   1.000
_cell.length_c   1.000
_cell.angle_alpha   90.00
_cell.angle_beta   90.00
_cell.angle_gamma   90.00
#
_symmetry.space_group_name_H-M   'P 1'
#
loop_
_entity.id
_entity.type
_entity.pdbx_description
1 polymer ?
#
loop_
_entity_poly.entity_id
_entity_poly.type
_entity_poly.pdbx_seq_one_letter_code
_entity_poly.pdbx_strand_id
1 'polypeptide(L)'
;GGSSVTQPAALLQLLLAVDSLHLLPGQAVHLLRSTRLCDVESLCEAASKRSSRSPRWCSYRKTLCDCNAVLTPFPTPSSAEAGAPASSSLPLPPSTSPTLPPSPPPSSPPLPPSPSPPPPSPSSPAPPPIAIAAEVVLAALPPPRVLALDCEFKPLRCAAVDENGLIRLNHLVEPAVKPAGTSQPPTPGLLSCDRDLFARIDLPDLQAQLLQWSSDGCVFIGHTLANDLRALELDGKLAYEDISHLHMDDEAERKAAAARGVGAMSLRRLAAKYLNLEMQRGGSKHCAVQDSEVTMRLFQLLGKSE
;
A
#
# COMPACT_ATOMS: atom_id res chain seq x y z
N GLY A 1 -39.05 20.28 9.50
CA GLY A 1 -37.68 20.09 10.02
C GLY A 1 -36.74 20.21 8.87
N GLY A 2 -36.20 21.40 8.65
CA GLY A 2 -35.31 21.71 7.53
C GLY A 2 -33.89 21.30 7.88
N SER A 3 -33.36 20.32 7.14
CA SER A 3 -31.97 19.91 7.23
C SER A 3 -31.06 21.05 6.77
N SER A 4 -30.07 21.30 7.61
CA SER A 4 -28.99 22.27 7.45
C SER A 4 -28.42 22.29 6.03
N VAL A 5 -28.58 23.44 5.37
CA VAL A 5 -27.71 23.85 4.27
C VAL A 5 -26.27 23.74 4.78
N THR A 6 -25.49 22.83 4.20
CA THR A 6 -24.05 22.70 4.44
C THR A 6 -23.42 24.06 4.16
N GLN A 7 -23.03 24.77 5.21
CA GLN A 7 -22.41 26.08 5.05
C GLN A 7 -21.14 25.90 4.21
N PRO A 8 -20.94 26.71 3.15
CA PRO A 8 -19.74 26.64 2.29
C PRO A 8 -18.42 26.67 3.07
N ALA A 9 -18.41 27.33 4.22
CA ALA A 9 -17.27 27.40 5.14
C ALA A 9 -16.88 26.03 5.73
N ALA A 10 -17.86 25.17 6.06
CA ALA A 10 -17.59 23.85 6.65
C ALA A 10 -16.97 22.90 5.62
N LEU A 11 -17.46 22.92 4.38
CA LEU A 11 -16.90 22.11 3.30
C LEU A 11 -15.44 22.50 2.99
N LEU A 12 -15.14 23.81 2.96
CA LEU A 12 -13.79 24.28 2.72
C LEU A 12 -12.82 23.86 3.83
N GLN A 13 -13.25 23.94 5.10
CA GLN A 13 -12.43 23.47 6.23
C GLN A 13 -12.14 21.97 6.15
N LEU A 14 -13.13 21.16 5.77
CA LEU A 14 -12.95 19.73 5.57
C LEU A 14 -11.93 19.42 4.46
N LEU A 15 -12.03 20.10 3.32
CA LEU A 15 -11.09 19.89 2.21
C LEU A 15 -9.65 20.25 2.61
N LEU A 16 -9.46 21.38 3.29
CA LEU A 16 -8.14 21.76 3.84
C LEU A 16 -7.62 20.74 4.86
N ALA A 17 -8.51 20.17 5.67
CA ALA A 17 -8.15 19.12 6.64
C ALA A 17 -7.73 17.82 5.94
N VAL A 18 -8.44 17.42 4.87
CA VAL A 18 -8.08 16.25 4.06
C VAL A 18 -6.74 16.48 3.33
N ASP A 19 -6.50 17.67 2.80
CA ASP A 19 -5.22 18.01 2.17
C ASP A 19 -4.04 17.92 3.15
N SER A 20 -4.26 18.29 4.42
CA SER A 20 -3.25 18.17 5.48
C SER A 20 -2.84 16.73 5.82
N LEU A 21 -3.64 15.74 5.40
CA LEU A 21 -3.32 14.32 5.58
C LEU A 21 -2.35 13.79 4.52
N HIS A 22 -1.99 14.61 3.53
CA HIS A 22 -1.09 14.24 2.42
C HIS A 22 -1.53 12.95 1.70
N LEU A 23 -2.84 12.76 1.55
CA LEU A 23 -3.42 11.62 0.85
C LEU A 23 -3.20 11.74 -0.65
N LEU A 24 -2.99 10.62 -1.33
CA LEU A 24 -3.08 10.60 -2.78
C LEU A 24 -4.53 10.93 -3.21
N PRO A 25 -4.75 11.54 -4.39
CA PRO A 25 -6.08 12.01 -4.79
C PRO A 25 -7.19 10.97 -4.64
N GLY A 26 -6.97 9.72 -5.02
CA GLY A 26 -8.02 8.71 -4.85
C GLY A 26 -8.10 8.07 -3.47
N GLN A 27 -7.07 8.19 -2.62
CA GLN A 27 -7.20 7.88 -1.19
C GLN A 27 -8.12 8.90 -0.53
N ALA A 28 -7.96 10.19 -0.86
CA ALA A 28 -8.85 11.25 -0.41
C ALA A 28 -10.29 11.03 -0.92
N VAL A 29 -10.46 10.73 -2.21
CA VAL A 29 -11.78 10.39 -2.77
C VAL A 29 -12.37 9.15 -2.09
N HIS A 30 -11.57 8.11 -1.83
CA HIS A 30 -12.04 6.92 -1.14
C HIS A 30 -12.50 7.26 0.28
N LEU A 31 -11.68 7.97 1.05
CA LEU A 31 -12.01 8.42 2.41
C LEU A 31 -13.33 9.17 2.45
N LEU A 32 -13.50 10.15 1.55
CA LEU A 32 -14.72 10.96 1.45
C LEU A 32 -15.95 10.16 1.02
N ARG A 33 -15.76 9.06 0.26
CA ARG A 33 -16.86 8.18 -0.18
C ARG A 33 -17.23 7.11 0.85
N SER A 34 -16.25 6.61 1.60
CA SER A 34 -16.41 5.49 2.52
C SER A 34 -16.71 5.91 3.96
N THR A 35 -16.48 7.17 4.29
CA THR A 35 -16.56 7.70 5.65
C THR A 35 -17.56 8.85 5.71
N ARG A 36 -18.36 8.94 6.77
CA ARG A 36 -19.29 10.06 6.93
C ARG A 36 -18.50 11.33 7.16
N LEU A 37 -18.98 12.47 6.67
CA LEU A 37 -18.27 13.75 6.79
C LEU A 37 -17.89 14.08 8.25
N CYS A 38 -18.80 13.85 9.21
CA CYS A 38 -18.53 14.04 10.64
C CYS A 38 -17.40 13.15 11.19
N ASP A 39 -17.24 11.96 10.62
CA ASP A 39 -16.19 11.02 11.01
C ASP A 39 -14.86 11.43 10.37
N VAL A 40 -14.86 11.99 9.15
CA VAL A 40 -13.66 12.53 8.49
C VAL A 40 -13.09 13.72 9.26
N GLU A 41 -13.95 14.64 9.71
CA GLU A 41 -13.53 15.76 10.57
C GLU A 41 -12.89 15.27 11.86
N SER A 42 -13.52 14.29 12.52
CA SER A 42 -12.98 13.66 13.74
C SER A 42 -11.64 12.98 13.49
N LEU A 43 -11.46 12.33 12.34
CA LEU A 43 -10.20 11.69 11.94
C LEU A 43 -9.09 12.72 11.63
N CYS A 44 -9.43 13.81 10.94
CA CYS A 44 -8.47 14.88 10.65
C CYS A 44 -8.08 15.63 11.92
N GLU A 45 -9.04 15.89 12.81
CA GLU A 45 -8.76 16.56 14.08
C GLU A 45 -7.93 15.66 15.01
N ALA A 46 -8.21 14.35 15.02
CA ALA A 46 -7.35 13.36 15.68
C ALA A 46 -5.95 13.31 15.07
N ALA A 47 -5.81 13.57 13.77
CA ALA A 47 -4.53 13.68 13.09
C ALA A 47 -3.75 14.94 13.50
N SER A 48 -4.43 16.08 13.60
CA SER A 48 -3.81 17.37 13.95
C SER A 48 -3.48 17.49 15.44
N LYS A 49 -4.28 16.91 16.34
CA LYS A 49 -4.08 17.00 17.80
C LYS A 49 -2.96 16.09 18.32
N ARG A 50 -2.57 15.05 17.59
CA ARG A 50 -1.48 14.15 18.00
C ARG A 50 -0.13 14.74 17.56
N SER A 51 0.51 15.49 18.46
CA SER A 51 1.77 16.20 18.19
C SER A 51 3.00 15.32 17.87
N SER A 52 2.86 14.00 17.79
CA SER A 52 3.96 13.09 17.43
C SER A 52 3.59 11.97 16.46
N ARG A 53 2.30 11.77 16.11
CA ARG A 53 1.85 10.62 15.29
C ARG A 53 0.55 10.91 14.53
N SER A 54 0.69 11.44 13.32
CA SER A 54 -0.44 11.54 12.40
C SER A 54 -0.87 10.14 11.92
N PRO A 55 -2.18 9.82 11.94
CA PRO A 55 -2.72 8.61 11.33
C PRO A 55 -2.42 8.65 9.83
N ARG A 56 -1.95 7.53 9.30
CA ARG A 56 -1.61 7.39 7.87
C ARG A 56 -2.69 6.59 7.17
N TRP A 57 -2.82 6.82 5.87
CA TRP A 57 -3.69 6.01 5.04
C TRP A 57 -3.28 4.54 5.10
N CYS A 58 -4.25 3.68 5.39
CA CYS A 58 -4.08 2.24 5.29
C CYS A 58 -4.76 1.73 4.04
N SER A 59 -3.98 1.39 3.01
CA SER A 59 -4.54 0.80 1.78
C SER A 59 -5.32 -0.49 2.05
N TYR A 60 -5.00 -1.20 3.14
CA TYR A 60 -5.70 -2.41 3.56
C TYR A 60 -7.08 -2.13 4.18
N ARG A 61 -7.15 -1.27 5.21
CA ARG A 61 -8.44 -0.93 5.84
C ARG A 61 -9.25 0.08 5.04
N LYS A 62 -8.63 0.70 4.02
CA LYS A 62 -9.19 1.80 3.24
C LYS A 62 -9.65 2.98 4.11
N THR A 63 -8.96 3.18 5.22
CA THR A 63 -9.22 4.24 6.18
C THR A 63 -7.88 4.73 6.70
N LEU A 64 -7.90 5.94 7.26
CA LEU A 64 -6.85 6.40 8.14
C LEU A 64 -6.76 5.42 9.30
N CYS A 65 -5.56 4.91 9.56
CA CYS A 65 -5.30 4.07 10.70
C CYS A 65 -4.02 4.50 11.40
N ASP A 66 -3.93 4.02 12.63
CA ASP A 66 -2.77 4.09 13.47
C ASP A 66 -2.09 2.72 13.53
N CYS A 67 -2.12 1.95 12.43
CA CYS A 67 -1.43 0.67 12.31
C CYS A 67 0.09 0.82 12.55
N ASN A 68 0.62 2.05 12.41
CA ASN A 68 1.98 2.46 12.77
C ASN A 68 2.14 2.97 14.22
N ALA A 69 1.07 3.10 15.01
CA ALA A 69 1.10 3.70 16.35
C ALA A 69 1.39 2.71 17.48
N VAL A 70 1.41 1.39 17.22
CA VAL A 70 2.00 0.40 18.16
C VAL A 70 3.53 0.38 18.02
N LEU A 71 4.13 1.57 17.95
CA LEU A 71 5.57 1.79 17.98
C LEU A 71 5.88 2.77 19.12
N THR A 72 5.72 2.31 20.37
CA THR A 72 6.44 2.81 21.57
C THR A 72 6.47 1.74 22.66
N PRO A 73 7.48 1.76 23.56
CA PRO A 73 8.03 0.58 24.20
C PRO A 73 7.04 -0.04 25.19
N PHE A 74 6.91 -1.36 25.16
CA PHE A 74 6.30 -2.06 26.27
C PHE A 74 7.28 -2.12 27.45
N PRO A 75 6.79 -1.94 28.69
CA PRO A 75 7.59 -2.10 29.90
C PRO A 75 8.06 -3.55 30.02
N THR A 76 9.28 -3.72 30.51
CA THR A 76 9.88 -5.01 30.88
C THR A 76 8.97 -5.77 31.85
N PRO A 77 8.50 -6.99 31.51
CA PRO A 77 7.91 -7.88 32.50
C PRO A 77 9.00 -8.73 33.14
N SER A 78 9.10 -8.56 34.47
CA SER A 78 9.76 -9.47 35.40
C SER A 78 9.08 -10.85 35.38
N SER A 79 9.90 -11.85 35.69
CA SER A 79 9.69 -13.30 35.68
C SER A 79 8.49 -13.84 36.47
N ALA A 80 8.15 -15.10 36.11
CA ALA A 80 7.45 -16.15 36.88
C ALA A 80 5.90 -16.01 36.96
N GLU A 81 5.07 -17.07 36.93
CA GLU A 81 5.29 -18.51 37.03
C GLU A 81 4.05 -19.28 36.52
N ALA A 82 4.28 -20.58 36.26
CA ALA A 82 3.43 -21.76 36.10
C ALA A 82 1.89 -21.71 36.28
N GLY A 83 1.20 -22.52 35.45
CA GLY A 83 -0.01 -23.24 35.87
C GLY A 83 -1.06 -23.47 34.77
N ALA A 84 -1.01 -24.63 34.13
CA ALA A 84 -2.17 -25.29 33.51
C ALA A 84 -2.71 -26.37 34.51
N PRO A 85 -3.75 -27.19 34.23
CA PRO A 85 -4.76 -27.16 33.15
C PRO A 85 -6.22 -27.40 33.66
N ALA A 86 -7.22 -27.39 32.75
CA ALA A 86 -8.21 -28.48 32.54
C ALA A 86 -9.61 -28.07 32.03
N SER A 87 -10.19 -28.98 31.23
CA SER A 87 -11.62 -29.33 31.04
C SER A 87 -12.52 -28.39 30.22
N SER A 88 -12.94 -28.79 29.01
CA SER A 88 -14.07 -29.70 28.67
C SER A 88 -15.42 -28.99 28.68
N SER A 89 -16.08 -28.91 27.51
CA SER A 89 -17.47 -29.35 27.25
C SER A 89 -18.00 -28.75 25.92
N LEU A 90 -18.34 -29.64 24.98
CA LEU A 90 -19.17 -29.38 23.81
C LEU A 90 -20.66 -29.33 24.22
N PRO A 91 -21.50 -28.55 23.51
CA PRO A 91 -22.90 -28.92 23.36
C PRO A 91 -23.36 -29.03 21.90
N LEU A 92 -24.33 -29.95 21.75
CA LEU A 92 -25.02 -30.46 20.57
C LEU A 92 -25.84 -29.42 19.78
N PRO A 93 -26.21 -29.73 18.52
CA PRO A 93 -27.05 -28.88 17.67
C PRO A 93 -28.56 -29.12 17.91
N PRO A 94 -29.42 -28.09 17.82
CA PRO A 94 -30.86 -28.29 17.72
C PRO A 94 -31.38 -28.26 16.28
N SER A 95 -32.08 -29.34 15.94
CA SER A 95 -33.33 -29.49 15.18
C SER A 95 -33.67 -28.52 14.03
N THR A 96 -33.67 -29.10 12.83
CA THR A 96 -34.36 -28.63 11.63
C THR A 96 -35.87 -28.81 11.73
N SER A 97 -36.65 -27.76 11.45
CA SER A 97 -38.06 -27.84 11.10
C SER A 97 -38.28 -27.32 9.66
N PRO A 98 -39.17 -27.93 8.85
CA PRO A 98 -39.41 -27.53 7.47
C PRO A 98 -40.36 -26.33 7.40
N THR A 99 -39.88 -25.20 6.89
CA THR A 99 -40.69 -24.00 6.59
C THR A 99 -41.29 -24.13 5.18
N LEU A 100 -42.61 -24.01 5.10
CA LEU A 100 -43.41 -23.98 3.86
C LEU A 100 -43.02 -22.77 2.97
N PRO A 101 -43.15 -22.89 1.63
CA PRO A 101 -42.87 -21.77 0.73
C PRO A 101 -43.95 -20.68 0.82
N PRO A 102 -43.57 -19.38 0.79
CA PRO A 102 -44.52 -18.28 0.76
C PRO A 102 -45.20 -18.14 -0.61
N SER A 103 -46.48 -17.79 -0.59
CA SER A 103 -47.30 -17.47 -1.77
C SER A 103 -46.79 -16.22 -2.51
N PRO A 104 -46.96 -16.14 -3.84
CA PRO A 104 -46.55 -14.97 -4.61
C PRO A 104 -47.45 -13.74 -4.32
N PRO A 105 -46.89 -12.53 -4.29
CA PRO A 105 -47.66 -11.29 -4.12
C PRO A 105 -48.47 -10.95 -5.38
N PRO A 106 -49.61 -10.26 -5.24
CA PRO A 106 -50.43 -9.82 -6.37
C PRO A 106 -49.73 -8.72 -7.19
N SER A 107 -49.89 -8.82 -8.50
CA SER A 107 -49.36 -7.91 -9.52
C SER A 107 -49.79 -6.46 -9.28
N SER A 108 -48.81 -5.56 -9.24
CA SER A 108 -49.04 -4.10 -9.14
C SER A 108 -49.50 -3.52 -10.49
N PRO A 109 -50.34 -2.47 -10.49
CA PRO A 109 -50.77 -1.78 -11.71
C PRO A 109 -49.62 -0.95 -12.34
N PRO A 110 -49.70 -0.66 -13.66
CA PRO A 110 -48.65 0.07 -14.37
C PRO A 110 -48.56 1.54 -13.95
N LEU A 111 -47.32 2.01 -13.74
CA LEU A 111 -47.00 3.40 -13.46
C LEU A 111 -47.18 4.29 -14.72
N PRO A 112 -47.58 5.57 -14.55
CA PRO A 112 -47.66 6.53 -15.65
C PRO A 112 -46.27 6.94 -16.17
N PRO A 113 -46.17 7.41 -17.42
CA PRO A 113 -44.89 7.78 -18.05
C PRO A 113 -44.24 9.00 -17.38
N SER A 114 -42.96 8.89 -17.06
CA SER A 114 -42.12 9.97 -16.55
C SER A 114 -41.92 11.10 -17.57
N PRO A 115 -41.91 12.38 -17.14
CA PRO A 115 -41.58 13.51 -18.01
C PRO A 115 -40.10 13.49 -18.43
N SER A 116 -39.85 13.93 -19.66
CA SER A 116 -38.52 13.97 -20.29
C SER A 116 -37.55 14.92 -19.56
N PRO A 117 -36.25 14.57 -19.49
CA PRO A 117 -35.25 15.40 -18.83
C PRO A 117 -34.96 16.70 -19.62
N PRO A 118 -34.64 17.80 -18.93
CA PRO A 118 -34.27 19.06 -19.57
C PRO A 118 -32.90 18.96 -20.27
N PRO A 119 -32.63 19.83 -21.26
CA PRO A 119 -31.39 19.81 -22.02
C PRO A 119 -30.17 20.19 -21.16
N PRO A 120 -28.98 19.62 -21.45
CA PRO A 120 -27.77 19.88 -20.70
C PRO A 120 -27.29 21.33 -20.89
N SER A 121 -26.91 21.96 -19.78
CA SER A 121 -26.28 23.28 -19.76
C SER A 121 -24.83 23.22 -20.31
N PRO A 122 -24.31 24.30 -20.91
CA PRO A 122 -22.97 24.33 -21.49
C PRO A 122 -21.89 24.22 -20.41
N SER A 123 -21.08 23.16 -20.52
CA SER A 123 -20.00 22.81 -19.60
C SER A 123 -18.86 23.84 -19.60
N SER A 124 -18.49 24.34 -18.43
CA SER A 124 -17.22 25.05 -18.22
C SER A 124 -16.03 24.14 -18.52
N PRO A 125 -14.90 24.70 -19.01
CA PRO A 125 -13.70 23.91 -19.31
C PRO A 125 -13.14 23.28 -18.03
N ALA A 126 -12.86 21.97 -18.09
CA ALA A 126 -12.31 21.22 -16.98
C ALA A 126 -10.89 21.70 -16.63
N PRO A 127 -10.52 21.77 -15.34
CA PRO A 127 -9.14 22.05 -14.94
C PRO A 127 -8.21 20.93 -15.45
N PRO A 128 -6.93 21.26 -15.77
CA PRO A 128 -5.97 20.27 -16.25
C PRO A 128 -5.70 19.19 -15.17
N PRO A 129 -5.40 17.95 -15.59
CA PRO A 129 -5.18 16.84 -14.66
C PRO A 129 -3.90 17.04 -13.82
N ILE A 130 -4.05 16.89 -12.50
CA ILE A 130 -3.03 17.01 -11.46
C ILE A 130 -1.79 16.12 -11.69
N ALA A 131 -1.91 15.04 -12.49
CA ALA A 131 -0.85 14.06 -12.74
C ALA A 131 0.42 14.67 -13.38
N ILE A 132 0.28 15.69 -14.25
CA ILE A 132 1.42 16.28 -14.98
C ILE A 132 2.39 16.99 -14.02
N ALA A 133 1.89 17.53 -12.91
CA ALA A 133 2.74 18.27 -11.96
C ALA A 133 3.68 17.35 -11.15
N ALA A 134 3.28 16.11 -10.87
CA ALA A 134 4.07 15.19 -10.05
C ALA A 134 5.28 14.61 -10.79
N GLU A 135 5.14 14.27 -12.08
CA GLU A 135 6.26 13.77 -12.90
C GLU A 135 7.34 14.85 -13.10
N VAL A 136 6.94 16.10 -13.31
CA VAL A 136 7.87 17.22 -13.49
C VAL A 136 8.70 17.47 -12.22
N VAL A 137 8.11 17.27 -11.04
CA VAL A 137 8.83 17.42 -9.76
C VAL A 137 9.80 16.27 -9.51
N LEU A 138 9.42 15.03 -9.85
CA LEU A 138 10.31 13.86 -9.73
C LEU A 138 11.50 13.93 -10.70
N ALA A 139 11.29 14.45 -11.91
CA ALA A 139 12.36 14.65 -12.90
C ALA A 139 13.39 15.73 -12.49
N ALA A 140 13.02 16.65 -11.60
CA ALA A 140 13.91 17.69 -11.09
C ALA A 140 14.77 17.25 -9.90
N LEU A 141 14.53 16.06 -9.34
CA LEU A 141 15.32 15.53 -8.24
C LEU A 141 16.69 15.05 -8.73
N PRO A 142 17.75 15.21 -7.92
CA PRO A 142 19.04 14.66 -8.26
C PRO A 142 18.95 13.12 -8.45
N PRO A 143 19.82 12.55 -9.29
CA PRO A 143 19.89 11.09 -9.45
C PRO A 143 20.10 10.42 -8.10
N PRO A 144 19.36 9.34 -7.79
CA PRO A 144 19.54 8.61 -6.54
C PRO A 144 20.88 7.88 -6.55
N ARG A 145 21.55 7.82 -5.39
CA ARG A 145 22.78 7.03 -5.26
C ARG A 145 22.47 5.58 -4.94
N VAL A 146 21.42 5.35 -4.14
CA VAL A 146 20.98 4.02 -3.73
C VAL A 146 19.47 3.94 -3.88
N LEU A 147 18.97 2.85 -4.45
CA LEU A 147 17.56 2.64 -4.68
C LEU A 147 17.12 1.29 -4.10
N ALA A 148 16.24 1.30 -3.11
CA ALA A 148 15.58 0.09 -2.63
C ALA A 148 14.43 -0.26 -3.56
N LEU A 149 14.46 -1.45 -4.14
CA LEU A 149 13.49 -1.95 -5.12
C LEU A 149 12.73 -3.15 -4.52
N ASP A 150 11.42 -3.18 -4.74
CA ASP A 150 10.58 -4.34 -4.41
C ASP A 150 9.43 -4.49 -5.42
N CYS A 151 9.09 -5.73 -5.77
CA CYS A 151 7.99 -6.04 -6.68
C CYS A 151 6.90 -6.90 -6.03
N GLU A 152 5.65 -6.55 -6.31
CA GLU A 152 4.52 -7.47 -6.13
C GLU A 152 4.27 -8.23 -7.43
N PHE A 153 3.96 -9.51 -7.33
CA PHE A 153 3.67 -10.35 -8.48
C PHE A 153 2.16 -10.54 -8.67
N LYS A 154 1.71 -10.48 -9.93
CA LYS A 154 0.34 -10.78 -10.41
C LYS A 154 -0.74 -9.81 -9.90
N PRO A 155 -0.88 -8.62 -10.52
CA PRO A 155 -0.06 -8.06 -11.59
C PRO A 155 1.27 -7.54 -11.06
N LEU A 156 2.24 -7.41 -11.96
CA LEU A 156 3.55 -6.87 -11.63
C LEU A 156 3.42 -5.40 -11.24
N ARG A 157 3.75 -5.08 -9.99
CA ARG A 157 3.88 -3.70 -9.50
C ARG A 157 5.30 -3.55 -8.99
N CYS A 158 5.95 -2.49 -9.40
CA CYS A 158 7.29 -2.16 -8.96
C CYS A 158 7.23 -0.90 -8.11
N ALA A 159 7.95 -0.88 -6.98
CA ALA A 159 8.16 0.32 -6.20
C ALA A 159 9.65 0.50 -5.93
N ALA A 160 10.05 1.76 -5.84
CA ALA A 160 11.41 2.09 -5.46
C ALA A 160 11.51 3.34 -4.59
N VAL A 161 12.39 3.27 -3.60
CA VAL A 161 12.62 4.31 -2.59
C VAL A 161 14.10 4.63 -2.52
N ASP A 162 14.45 5.92 -2.56
CA ASP A 162 15.86 6.36 -2.51
C ASP A 162 16.41 6.49 -1.07
N GLU A 163 17.69 6.83 -0.96
CA GLU A 163 18.38 6.99 0.32
C GLU A 163 17.77 8.08 1.24
N ASN A 164 17.00 9.01 0.69
CA ASN A 164 16.31 10.05 1.45
C ASN A 164 14.91 9.60 1.89
N GLY A 165 14.50 8.38 1.56
CA GLY A 165 13.17 7.87 1.82
C GLY A 165 12.11 8.41 0.85
N LEU A 166 12.51 8.99 -0.29
CA LEU A 166 11.59 9.47 -1.31
C LEU A 166 11.22 8.33 -2.25
N ILE A 167 9.93 8.23 -2.57
CA ILE A 167 9.42 7.27 -3.55
C ILE A 167 9.80 7.78 -4.94
N ARG A 168 10.73 7.08 -5.61
CA ARG A 168 11.17 7.38 -6.97
C ARG A 168 10.37 6.63 -8.02
N LEU A 169 9.78 5.50 -7.62
CA LEU A 169 9.01 4.64 -8.50
C LEU A 169 7.84 4.03 -7.73
N ASN A 170 6.66 4.01 -8.33
CA ASN A 170 5.49 3.30 -7.82
C ASN A 170 4.51 3.03 -8.96
N HIS A 171 4.89 2.08 -9.82
CA HIS A 171 4.17 1.82 -11.06
C HIS A 171 3.53 0.43 -11.09
N LEU A 172 2.35 0.38 -11.70
CA LEU A 172 1.74 -0.86 -12.14
C LEU A 172 2.22 -1.15 -13.57
N VAL A 173 2.84 -2.31 -13.78
CA VAL A 173 3.36 -2.70 -15.09
C VAL A 173 2.21 -3.24 -15.93
N GLU A 174 1.99 -2.65 -17.11
CA GLU A 174 0.99 -3.16 -18.04
C GLU A 174 1.51 -4.43 -18.75
N PRO A 175 0.69 -5.49 -18.81
CA PRO A 175 1.06 -6.67 -19.59
C PRO A 175 1.04 -6.31 -21.08
N ALA A 176 2.10 -6.66 -21.80
CA ALA A 176 2.22 -6.42 -23.25
C ALA A 176 1.05 -7.01 -24.06
N VAL A 177 0.44 -8.10 -23.57
CA VAL A 177 -0.77 -8.70 -24.14
C VAL A 177 -1.86 -8.69 -23.09
N LYS A 178 -2.97 -8.00 -23.38
CA LYS A 178 -4.19 -8.09 -22.55
C LYS A 178 -4.72 -9.53 -22.62
N PRO A 179 -4.86 -10.24 -21.48
CA PRO A 179 -5.42 -11.59 -21.50
C PRO A 179 -6.83 -11.58 -22.07
N ALA A 180 -7.04 -12.35 -23.14
CA ALA A 180 -8.30 -12.38 -23.89
C ALA A 180 -9.48 -12.72 -22.96
N GLY A 181 -10.55 -11.93 -23.03
CA GLY A 181 -11.82 -12.21 -22.35
C GLY A 181 -11.87 -11.95 -20.85
N THR A 182 -10.83 -11.35 -20.24
CA THR A 182 -10.86 -11.01 -18.81
C THR A 182 -11.02 -9.51 -18.58
N SER A 183 -11.95 -9.12 -17.71
CA SER A 183 -11.81 -7.87 -16.97
C SER A 183 -10.47 -7.97 -16.23
N GLN A 184 -9.60 -6.97 -16.42
CA GLN A 184 -8.18 -6.99 -16.01
C GLN A 184 -7.93 -7.75 -14.69
N PRO A 185 -6.89 -8.61 -14.60
CA PRO A 185 -6.72 -9.56 -13.51
C PRO A 185 -6.79 -8.87 -12.13
N PRO A 186 -7.52 -9.44 -11.15
CA PRO A 186 -7.69 -8.83 -9.83
C PRO A 186 -6.32 -8.56 -9.21
N THR A 187 -6.08 -7.30 -8.84
CA THR A 187 -4.81 -6.88 -8.25
C THR A 187 -4.81 -7.20 -6.75
N PRO A 188 -3.97 -8.12 -6.25
CA PRO A 188 -3.88 -8.39 -4.82
C PRO A 188 -3.35 -7.13 -4.12
N GLY A 189 -4.10 -6.63 -3.13
CA GLY A 189 -3.65 -5.50 -2.31
C GLY A 189 -4.01 -4.12 -2.86
N LEU A 190 -4.50 -4.04 -4.10
CA LEU A 190 -5.11 -2.84 -4.67
C LEU A 190 -6.62 -2.94 -4.60
N LEU A 191 -7.26 -1.84 -4.25
CA LEU A 191 -8.69 -1.74 -4.44
C LEU A 191 -8.98 -1.50 -5.92
N SER A 192 -10.11 -1.97 -6.42
CA SER A 192 -10.58 -1.64 -7.76
C SER A 192 -10.64 -0.13 -8.01
N CYS A 193 -10.93 0.68 -6.97
CA CYS A 193 -10.96 2.14 -7.03
C CYS A 193 -9.58 2.81 -7.01
N ASP A 194 -8.53 2.10 -6.60
CA ASP A 194 -7.18 2.68 -6.56
C ASP A 194 -6.44 2.43 -7.88
N ARG A 195 -6.98 1.60 -8.77
CA ARG A 195 -6.38 1.24 -10.06
C ARG A 195 -6.06 2.43 -10.96
N ASP A 196 -6.86 3.49 -10.88
CA ASP A 196 -6.67 4.71 -11.68
C ASP A 196 -5.69 5.70 -11.03
N LEU A 197 -5.20 5.39 -9.81
CA LEU A 197 -4.27 6.22 -9.05
C LEU A 197 -2.81 5.79 -9.21
N PHE A 198 -2.58 4.57 -9.71
CA PHE A 198 -1.23 4.13 -10.02
C PHE A 198 -0.88 4.63 -11.40
N ALA A 199 0.25 5.33 -11.47
CA ALA A 199 0.90 5.58 -12.74
C ALA A 199 1.24 4.22 -13.36
N ARG A 200 0.86 4.06 -14.62
CA ARG A 200 1.10 2.83 -15.37
C ARG A 200 2.34 3.00 -16.22
N ILE A 201 3.07 1.91 -16.41
CA ILE A 201 4.28 1.91 -17.21
C ILE A 201 4.34 0.62 -18.01
N ASP A 202 4.84 0.71 -19.23
CA ASP A 202 5.16 -0.47 -20.00
C ASP A 202 6.46 -1.07 -19.47
N LEU A 203 6.57 -2.40 -19.51
CA LEU A 203 7.77 -3.09 -19.02
C LEU A 203 9.07 -2.56 -19.66
N PRO A 204 9.15 -2.30 -20.99
CA PRO A 204 10.35 -1.74 -21.61
C PRO A 204 10.73 -0.35 -21.07
N ASP A 205 9.75 0.51 -20.79
CA ASP A 205 10.01 1.86 -20.27
C ASP A 205 10.52 1.80 -18.83
N LEU A 206 9.93 0.91 -18.01
CA LEU A 206 10.42 0.64 -16.66
C LEU A 206 11.86 0.11 -16.69
N GLN A 207 12.15 -0.84 -17.58
CA GLN A 207 13.49 -1.39 -17.76
C GLN A 207 14.49 -0.31 -18.19
N ALA A 208 14.12 0.54 -19.14
CA ALA A 208 14.96 1.64 -19.61
C ALA A 208 15.29 2.62 -18.47
N GLN A 209 14.30 2.96 -17.65
CA GLN A 209 14.50 3.84 -16.50
C GLN A 209 15.45 3.24 -15.46
N LEU A 210 15.28 1.96 -15.11
CA LEU A 210 16.15 1.27 -14.15
C LEU A 210 17.59 1.12 -14.67
N LEU A 211 17.75 0.78 -15.96
CA LEU A 211 19.06 0.72 -16.61
C LEU A 211 19.73 2.08 -16.68
N GLN A 212 18.97 3.15 -16.94
CA GLN A 212 19.49 4.52 -16.94
C GLN A 212 20.06 4.88 -15.56
N TRP A 213 19.30 4.68 -14.47
CA TRP A 213 19.80 4.93 -13.12
C TRP A 213 21.05 4.09 -12.80
N SER A 214 21.09 2.82 -13.24
CA SER A 214 22.29 2.00 -13.08
C SER A 214 23.50 2.59 -13.80
N SER A 215 23.31 3.10 -15.02
CA SER A 215 24.38 3.72 -15.82
C SER A 215 24.87 5.04 -15.22
N ASP A 216 23.99 5.73 -14.48
CA ASP A 216 24.31 6.94 -13.73
C ASP A 216 25.01 6.64 -12.39
N GLY A 217 25.30 5.37 -12.09
CA GLY A 217 26.01 4.93 -10.90
C GLY A 217 25.12 4.64 -9.69
N CYS A 218 23.80 4.50 -9.87
CA CYS A 218 22.90 4.08 -8.81
C CYS A 218 23.08 2.61 -8.45
N VAL A 219 23.18 2.32 -7.15
CA VAL A 219 23.21 0.95 -6.61
C VAL A 219 21.81 0.51 -6.23
N PHE A 220 21.37 -0.65 -6.72
CA PHE A 220 20.08 -1.23 -6.35
C PHE A 220 20.22 -2.11 -5.12
N ILE A 221 19.26 -2.02 -4.20
CA ILE A 221 19.18 -2.87 -3.01
C ILE A 221 17.80 -3.50 -2.90
N GLY A 222 17.70 -4.68 -2.31
CA GLY A 222 16.43 -5.38 -2.16
C GLY A 222 16.55 -6.61 -1.27
N HIS A 223 15.41 -7.15 -0.86
CA HIS A 223 15.33 -8.43 -0.14
C HIS A 223 14.95 -9.53 -1.12
N THR A 224 15.84 -10.50 -1.34
CA THR A 224 15.68 -11.55 -2.37
C THR A 224 15.53 -10.99 -3.79
N LEU A 225 16.22 -9.87 -4.05
CA LEU A 225 16.02 -9.01 -5.22
C LEU A 225 16.19 -9.72 -6.57
N ALA A 226 16.94 -10.82 -6.62
CA ALA A 226 17.06 -11.65 -7.80
C ALA A 226 15.69 -12.12 -8.35
N ASN A 227 14.69 -12.33 -7.48
CA ASN A 227 13.34 -12.69 -7.90
C ASN A 227 12.66 -11.55 -8.67
N ASP A 228 12.75 -10.34 -8.13
CA ASP A 228 12.21 -9.12 -8.71
C ASP A 228 12.88 -8.82 -10.06
N LEU A 229 14.20 -8.90 -10.12
CA LEU A 229 14.95 -8.68 -11.36
C LEU A 229 14.63 -9.71 -12.44
N ARG A 230 14.40 -10.97 -12.07
CA ARG A 230 13.89 -11.98 -13.03
C ARG A 230 12.51 -11.62 -13.55
N ALA A 231 11.61 -11.16 -12.69
CA ALA A 231 10.26 -10.74 -13.12
C ALA A 231 10.28 -9.47 -13.98
N LEU A 232 11.28 -8.61 -13.79
CA LEU A 232 11.53 -7.43 -14.61
C LEU A 232 12.35 -7.73 -15.87
N GLU A 233 12.79 -8.98 -16.09
CA GLU A 233 13.69 -9.39 -17.19
C GLU A 233 15.02 -8.60 -17.21
N LEU A 234 15.51 -8.26 -16.03
CA LEU A 234 16.76 -7.52 -15.78
C LEU A 234 17.84 -8.37 -15.07
N ASP A 235 17.63 -9.68 -14.97
CA ASP A 235 18.61 -10.60 -14.37
C ASP A 235 19.98 -10.49 -15.05
N GLY A 236 21.03 -10.27 -14.24
CA GLY A 236 22.40 -10.06 -14.71
C GLY A 236 22.67 -8.72 -15.41
N LYS A 237 21.69 -7.80 -15.50
CA LYS A 237 21.85 -6.50 -16.17
C LYS A 237 22.08 -5.32 -15.21
N LEU A 238 21.68 -5.47 -13.95
CA LEU A 238 21.84 -4.46 -12.92
C LEU A 238 22.84 -4.91 -11.86
N ALA A 239 23.67 -3.99 -11.39
CA ALA A 239 24.44 -4.19 -10.17
C ALA A 239 23.51 -4.00 -8.96
N TYR A 240 23.50 -4.96 -8.05
CA TYR A 240 22.66 -4.90 -6.87
C TYR A 240 23.28 -5.55 -5.63
N GLU A 241 22.80 -5.13 -4.46
CA GLU A 241 23.11 -5.74 -3.17
C GLU A 241 21.84 -6.34 -2.55
N ASP A 242 21.91 -7.63 -2.21
CA ASP A 242 20.82 -8.31 -1.52
C ASP A 242 20.98 -8.19 0.01
N ILE A 243 19.99 -7.59 0.66
CA ILE A 243 20.02 -7.35 2.10
C ILE A 243 19.69 -8.58 2.95
N SER A 244 19.23 -9.67 2.33
CA SER A 244 18.78 -10.89 3.02
C SER A 244 19.83 -11.48 3.95
N HIS A 245 21.10 -11.25 3.65
CA HIS A 245 22.24 -11.78 4.39
C HIS A 245 23.10 -10.70 5.06
N LEU A 246 22.70 -9.43 5.04
CA LEU A 246 23.45 -8.32 5.68
C LEU A 246 23.52 -8.42 7.21
N HIS A 247 22.72 -9.30 7.81
CA HIS A 247 22.72 -9.56 9.25
C HIS A 247 23.84 -10.50 9.71
N MET A 248 24.64 -11.02 8.78
CA MET A 248 25.75 -11.93 9.04
C MET A 248 27.05 -11.12 9.03
N ASP A 249 27.80 -11.17 10.13
CA ASP A 249 29.01 -10.35 10.33
C ASP A 249 30.18 -10.83 9.47
N ASP A 250 30.25 -12.13 9.16
CA ASP A 250 31.32 -12.72 8.35
C ASP A 250 30.94 -12.70 6.85
N GLU A 251 31.73 -11.99 6.04
CA GLU A 251 31.48 -11.87 4.60
C GLU A 251 31.59 -13.21 3.86
N ALA A 252 32.48 -14.10 4.28
CA ALA A 252 32.64 -15.42 3.67
C ALA A 252 31.45 -16.33 4.02
N GLU A 253 30.95 -16.24 5.26
CA GLU A 253 29.73 -16.92 5.69
C GLU A 253 28.50 -16.37 4.95
N ARG A 254 28.41 -15.06 4.78
CA ARG A 254 27.36 -14.38 3.99
C ARG A 254 27.35 -14.89 2.54
N LYS A 255 28.51 -14.91 1.88
CA LYS A 255 28.66 -15.42 0.50
C LYS A 255 28.33 -16.91 0.42
N ALA A 256 28.77 -17.70 1.40
CA ALA A 256 28.49 -19.14 1.45
C ALA A 256 27.00 -19.44 1.70
N ALA A 257 26.33 -18.66 2.56
CA ALA A 257 24.90 -18.80 2.85
C ALA A 257 24.05 -18.44 1.63
N ALA A 258 24.38 -17.34 0.94
CA ALA A 258 23.76 -16.95 -0.31
C ALA A 258 23.92 -18.04 -1.39
N ALA A 259 25.14 -18.59 -1.55
CA ALA A 259 25.42 -19.64 -2.52
C ALA A 259 24.72 -20.98 -2.22
N ARG A 260 24.50 -21.30 -0.95
CA ARG A 260 23.83 -22.54 -0.51
C ARG A 260 22.31 -22.41 -0.41
N GLY A 261 21.76 -21.20 -0.62
CA GLY A 261 20.34 -20.92 -0.39
C GLY A 261 19.90 -21.14 1.06
N VAL A 262 20.84 -21.12 2.02
CA VAL A 262 20.57 -21.41 3.43
C VAL A 262 20.10 -20.13 4.12
N GLY A 263 18.84 -20.16 4.55
CA GLY A 263 18.34 -19.42 5.71
C GLY A 263 18.36 -17.89 5.64
N ALA A 264 18.15 -17.29 4.47
CA ALA A 264 17.82 -15.86 4.40
C ALA A 264 16.69 -15.55 5.40
N MET A 265 16.96 -14.67 6.38
CA MET A 265 15.89 -14.19 7.25
C MET A 265 14.89 -13.44 6.39
N SER A 266 13.60 -13.68 6.59
CA SER A 266 12.57 -12.91 5.88
C SER A 266 12.67 -11.42 6.23
N LEU A 267 12.28 -10.56 5.29
CA LEU A 267 12.26 -9.10 5.51
C LEU A 267 11.50 -8.73 6.78
N ARG A 268 10.37 -9.42 7.05
CA ARG A 268 9.60 -9.28 8.28
C ARG A 268 10.41 -9.58 9.54
N ARG A 269 11.22 -10.65 9.54
CA ARG A 269 12.07 -11.01 10.70
C ARG A 269 13.22 -10.02 10.87
N LEU A 270 13.80 -9.54 9.77
CA LEU A 270 14.81 -8.49 9.81
C LEU A 270 14.25 -7.18 10.37
N ALA A 271 13.10 -6.74 9.87
CA ALA A 271 12.41 -5.53 10.34
C ALA A 271 12.04 -5.62 11.82
N ALA A 272 11.52 -6.76 12.27
CA ALA A 272 11.20 -6.99 13.67
C ALA A 272 12.45 -6.96 14.55
N LYS A 273 13.54 -7.60 14.11
CA LYS A 273 14.79 -7.72 14.89
C LYS A 273 15.54 -6.38 15.00
N TYR A 274 15.70 -5.67 13.87
CA TYR A 274 16.61 -4.53 13.78
C TYR A 274 15.92 -3.17 13.83
N LEU A 275 14.67 -3.08 13.36
CA LEU A 275 13.90 -1.83 13.37
C LEU A 275 12.80 -1.83 14.43
N ASN A 276 12.63 -2.93 15.18
CA ASN A 276 11.48 -3.16 16.07
C ASN A 276 10.15 -2.88 15.34
N LEU A 277 10.08 -3.25 14.06
CA LEU A 277 8.95 -2.96 13.18
C LEU A 277 8.19 -4.25 12.86
N GLU A 278 6.91 -4.28 13.23
CA GLU A 278 6.01 -5.36 12.84
C GLU A 278 5.44 -5.10 11.44
N MET A 279 5.87 -5.89 10.45
CA MET A 279 5.32 -5.86 9.09
C MET A 279 4.23 -6.93 8.91
N GLN A 280 3.31 -6.69 7.98
CA GLN A 280 2.34 -7.70 7.50
C GLN A 280 1.50 -8.32 8.64
N ARG A 281 1.04 -7.50 9.59
CA ARG A 281 0.27 -7.95 10.76
C ARG A 281 -1.06 -8.56 10.33
N GLY A 282 -1.44 -9.69 10.93
CA GLY A 282 -2.73 -10.36 10.69
C GLY A 282 -2.92 -11.03 9.32
N GLY A 283 -1.83 -11.44 8.66
CA GLY A 283 -1.89 -12.01 7.30
C GLY A 283 -2.17 -10.95 6.22
N SER A 284 -1.91 -9.68 6.54
CA SER A 284 -2.00 -8.57 5.59
C SER A 284 -1.11 -8.83 4.38
N LYS A 285 -1.63 -8.43 3.20
CA LYS A 285 -0.92 -8.50 1.93
C LYS A 285 0.34 -7.63 1.95
N HIS A 286 1.33 -8.03 1.17
CA HIS A 286 2.57 -7.29 0.95
C HIS A 286 2.29 -5.92 0.34
N CYS A 287 3.20 -4.98 0.55
CA CYS A 287 3.16 -3.66 -0.07
C CYS A 287 4.55 -3.29 -0.53
N ALA A 288 4.79 -3.37 -1.84
CA ALA A 288 6.09 -3.02 -2.43
C ALA A 288 6.71 -1.71 -1.91
N VAL A 289 5.94 -0.62 -1.76
CA VAL A 289 6.48 0.64 -1.19
C VAL A 289 6.95 0.44 0.26
N GLN A 290 6.16 -0.23 1.09
CA GLN A 290 6.55 -0.50 2.48
C GLN A 290 7.78 -1.41 2.54
N ASP A 291 7.82 -2.43 1.70
CA ASP A 291 8.90 -3.41 1.67
C ASP A 291 10.21 -2.75 1.15
N SER A 292 10.14 -1.85 0.16
CA SER A 292 11.25 -0.99 -0.26
C SER A 292 11.71 -0.01 0.83
N GLU A 293 10.79 0.68 1.51
CA GLU A 293 11.12 1.61 2.61
C GLU A 293 11.85 0.89 3.74
N VAL A 294 11.39 -0.30 4.11
CA VAL A 294 12.01 -1.12 5.16
C VAL A 294 13.37 -1.61 4.72
N THR A 295 13.50 -2.06 3.47
CA THR A 295 14.77 -2.48 2.88
C THR A 295 15.80 -1.36 2.95
N MET A 296 15.43 -0.13 2.56
CA MET A 296 16.33 1.02 2.64
C MET A 296 16.78 1.31 4.07
N ARG A 297 15.86 1.26 5.04
CA ARG A 297 16.21 1.48 6.46
C ARG A 297 17.13 0.40 7.01
N LEU A 298 16.88 -0.86 6.67
CA LEU A 298 17.75 -1.98 7.06
C LEU A 298 19.13 -1.83 6.44
N PHE A 299 19.22 -1.47 5.16
CA PHE A 299 20.49 -1.21 4.50
C PHE A 299 21.26 -0.06 5.15
N GLN A 300 20.60 1.05 5.48
CA GLN A 300 21.26 2.18 6.18
C GLN A 300 21.71 1.84 7.59
N LEU A 301 21.07 0.86 8.25
CA LEU A 301 21.40 0.42 9.60
C LEU A 301 22.50 -0.65 9.61
N LEU A 302 22.44 -1.62 8.69
CA LEU A 302 23.31 -2.79 8.64
C LEU A 302 24.49 -2.64 7.68
N GLY A 303 24.33 -1.83 6.63
CA GLY A 303 25.37 -1.55 5.63
C GLY A 303 26.39 -0.50 6.08
N LYS A 304 26.18 0.15 7.23
CA LYS A 304 27.18 1.04 7.85
C LYS A 304 28.13 0.24 8.74
N SER A 305 28.98 -0.55 8.08
CA SER A 305 30.20 -1.09 8.69
C SER A 305 31.41 -0.55 7.94
N GLU A 306 31.57 0.77 7.96
CA GLU A 306 32.85 1.48 7.74
C GLU A 306 32.96 2.66 8.71
#